data_AF-A0A948AQ66-F1
#
_entry.id   AF-A0A948AQ66-F1
#
_cell.length_a   1.000
_cell.length_b   1.000
_cell.length_c   1.000
_cell.angle_alpha   90.00
_cell.angle_beta   90.00
_cell.angle_gamma   90.00
#
_symmetry.space_group_name_H-M   'P 1'
#
loop_
_entity.id
_entity.type
_entity.pdbx_description
1 polymer ?
#
loop_
_entity_poly.entity_id
_entity_poly.type
_entity_poly.pdbx_seq_one_letter_code
_entity_poly.pdbx_strand_id
1 'polypeptide(L)'
;MQAPAPGGAGRPLPWHADPQQLETVLRRRILPLVTKPARYLGGELGAVRVPWCGDRANLLLAFPDAYEVGISNNGLRILYAGLNAAPDTYADIVFSPWPDMEERLRAEGIPLFSLEARKPVRSFDVLGISLGYELCYTNVLNMIDLAGIPLRAADRGDGDPVVIVGGHCAANPTVLGSFVDLFCLGDGEDVVLDVAAAVRAWKRERGSRAELLARLRGIPGTWWEGRRERTEARVVSDLNDHPPPAILVPAIEAVHDRLALEVMRGCVRGCRFCQAGMITRPVRERDVAKVVAAAVSGARELGWDEISLLSLSTCDYSGLGEAMAAILARTAGSRTNLELPSLRVDALDESVYDLIRRQKPASFTFAPEAGSQRLRDVINKNVTERDVLDSVRLASDAGAKRIKLYFMIGLPTETDADLDAIVDLGEDPVPGQRIGGIARRKVRLRSDARRGEGLIPERRLELLVPAVEAGAGRPGVFDHVAEPSVAQTQHALEPGHVGVAQAHLDLQGTQTVEQAPVAPRHRVAIDLPRPLEGRVGLGREGRDRDGDLGAAARNRGDHLARQVDDGVQVGVGLG
;
A
#
# COMPACT_ATOMS: atom_id res chain seq x y z
N MET A 1 35.63 57.50 -13.83
CA MET A 1 35.11 56.18 -13.45
C MET A 1 33.74 56.40 -12.82
N GLN A 2 32.67 56.08 -13.54
CA GLN A 2 31.31 56.07 -12.98
C GLN A 2 31.13 54.83 -12.12
N ALA A 3 30.57 54.99 -10.93
CA ALA A 3 30.20 53.89 -10.05
C ALA A 3 29.12 53.02 -10.71
N PRO A 4 29.15 51.69 -10.52
CA PRO A 4 28.15 50.82 -11.11
C PRO A 4 26.78 51.07 -10.45
N ALA A 5 25.73 51.05 -11.26
CA ALA A 5 24.35 51.14 -10.79
C ALA A 5 24.01 49.95 -9.87
N PRO A 6 23.15 50.15 -8.84
CA PRO A 6 22.74 49.06 -7.97
C PRO A 6 21.88 48.09 -8.77
N GLY A 7 22.44 46.90 -9.04
CA GLY A 7 21.71 45.75 -9.55
C GLY A 7 20.58 45.37 -8.59
N GLY A 8 19.44 44.97 -9.16
CA GLY A 8 18.22 44.66 -8.44
C GLY A 8 18.46 43.80 -7.21
N ALA A 9 17.96 44.28 -6.07
CA ALA A 9 18.02 43.59 -4.79
C ALA A 9 17.30 42.23 -4.92
N GLY A 10 18.07 41.16 -5.03
CA GLY A 10 17.56 39.81 -4.77
C GLY A 10 17.01 39.78 -3.36
N ARG A 11 15.72 39.47 -3.21
CA ARG A 11 15.11 39.15 -1.91
C ARG A 11 16.06 38.15 -1.22
N PRO A 12 16.50 38.39 0.04
CA PRO A 12 17.24 37.38 0.76
C PRO A 12 16.40 36.11 0.77
N LEU A 13 17.00 35.02 0.28
CA LEU A 13 16.36 33.72 0.29
C LEU A 13 15.96 33.43 1.75
N PRO A 14 14.72 32.99 2.01
CA PRO A 14 14.35 32.50 3.33
C PRO A 14 15.39 31.46 3.78
N TRP A 15 15.73 31.38 5.06
CA TRP A 15 16.77 30.47 5.56
C TRP A 15 16.56 28.99 5.17
N HIS A 16 15.33 28.58 4.84
CA HIS A 16 15.01 27.25 4.33
C HIS A 16 15.39 27.01 2.86
N ALA A 17 15.79 28.04 2.11
CA ALA A 17 16.24 27.92 0.74
C ALA A 17 17.77 27.70 0.62
N ASP A 18 18.50 27.93 1.71
CA ASP A 18 19.90 27.51 1.87
C ASP A 18 19.95 26.11 2.55
N PRO A 19 20.40 25.07 1.83
CA PRO A 19 20.54 23.72 2.38
C PRO A 19 21.32 23.62 3.69
N GLN A 20 22.37 24.42 3.87
CA GLN A 20 23.22 24.36 5.07
C GLN A 20 22.51 24.95 6.29
N GLN A 21 21.77 26.04 6.08
CA GLN A 21 20.95 26.66 7.12
C GLN A 21 19.76 25.77 7.47
N LEU A 22 19.08 25.19 6.46
CA LEU A 22 18.00 24.24 6.68
C LEU A 22 18.47 23.04 7.50
N GLU A 23 19.60 22.42 7.14
CA GLU A 23 20.19 21.31 7.89
C GLU A 23 20.49 21.69 9.36
N THR A 24 20.98 22.92 9.58
CA THR A 24 21.24 23.44 10.93
C THR A 24 19.95 23.56 11.74
N VAL A 25 18.88 24.11 11.16
CA VAL A 25 17.58 24.22 11.82
C VAL A 25 16.98 22.86 12.10
N LEU A 26 17.02 21.95 11.11
CA LEU A 26 16.56 20.58 11.26
C LEU A 26 17.24 19.90 12.46
N ARG A 27 18.58 19.89 12.49
CA ARG A 27 19.35 19.23 13.56
C ARG A 27 19.13 19.83 14.94
N ARG A 28 18.98 21.15 15.04
CA ARG A 28 18.93 21.84 16.34
C ARG A 28 17.52 21.99 16.90
N ARG A 29 16.50 22.11 16.04
CA ARG A 29 15.15 22.55 16.46
C ARG A 29 14.05 21.55 16.13
N ILE A 30 14.24 20.68 15.14
CA ILE A 30 13.16 19.81 14.65
C ILE A 30 13.45 18.34 14.95
N LEU A 31 14.56 17.82 14.45
CA LEU A 31 14.93 16.41 14.56
C LEU A 31 14.96 15.89 16.01
N PRO A 32 15.39 16.66 17.03
CA PRO A 32 15.31 16.21 18.42
C PRO A 32 13.89 16.03 18.97
N LEU A 33 12.87 16.55 18.28
CA LEU A 33 11.48 16.62 18.73
C LEU A 33 10.54 15.67 17.98
N VAL A 34 11.05 14.85 17.05
CA VAL A 34 10.27 13.91 16.25
C VAL A 34 10.62 12.47 16.61
N THR A 35 9.67 11.56 16.45
CA THR A 35 9.74 10.16 16.91
C THR A 35 10.83 9.37 16.18
N LYS A 36 10.98 9.58 14.88
CA LYS A 36 11.99 8.90 14.04
C LYS A 36 12.74 9.92 13.17
N PRO A 37 13.80 10.56 13.71
CA PRO A 37 14.51 11.63 13.00
C PRO A 37 15.23 11.14 11.74
N ALA A 38 15.67 9.88 11.73
CA ALA A 38 16.45 9.30 10.65
C ALA A 38 15.71 9.24 9.29
N ARG A 39 14.37 9.26 9.29
CA ARG A 39 13.52 9.38 8.08
C ARG A 39 13.83 10.61 7.24
N TYR A 40 14.41 11.63 7.86
CA TYR A 40 14.58 12.95 7.28
C TYR A 40 16.04 13.34 7.15
N LEU A 41 17.00 12.45 7.39
CA LEU A 41 18.43 12.77 7.33
C LEU A 41 18.98 12.74 5.89
N GLY A 42 18.40 11.93 5.02
CA GLY A 42 19.08 11.46 3.82
C GLY A 42 20.31 10.65 4.19
N GLY A 43 21.17 10.38 3.23
CA GLY A 43 22.37 9.58 3.46
C GLY A 43 22.39 8.28 2.69
N GLU A 44 21.36 7.95 1.91
CA GLU A 44 21.17 6.64 1.29
C GLU A 44 22.39 6.23 0.46
N LEU A 45 22.83 4.99 0.63
CA LEU A 45 23.93 4.47 -0.19
C LEU A 45 23.43 4.29 -1.62
N GLY A 46 24.18 4.84 -2.58
CA GLY A 46 23.80 4.88 -3.99
C GLY A 46 22.90 6.06 -4.36
N ALA A 47 22.60 6.98 -3.44
CA ALA A 47 21.99 8.25 -3.78
C ALA A 47 22.97 9.16 -4.55
N VAL A 48 22.45 9.86 -5.56
CA VAL A 48 23.23 10.79 -6.39
C VAL A 48 23.34 12.15 -5.71
N ARG A 49 24.59 12.53 -5.42
CA ARG A 49 24.93 13.82 -4.81
C ARG A 49 25.77 14.63 -5.79
N VAL A 50 25.10 15.56 -6.47
CA VAL A 50 25.73 16.52 -7.37
C VAL A 50 25.37 17.94 -6.92
N PRO A 51 26.25 18.94 -7.15
CA PRO A 51 25.89 20.32 -6.90
C PRO A 51 24.63 20.69 -7.66
N TRP A 52 23.72 21.39 -6.96
CA TRP A 52 22.47 21.87 -7.54
C TRP A 52 22.75 22.78 -8.74
N CYS A 53 22.04 22.54 -9.85
CA CYS A 53 22.15 23.34 -11.05
C CYS A 53 20.75 23.66 -11.59
N GLY A 54 20.41 24.95 -11.66
CA GLY A 54 19.11 25.41 -12.16
C GLY A 54 18.88 25.12 -13.64
N ASP A 55 19.94 24.91 -14.42
CA ASP A 55 19.86 24.68 -15.87
C ASP A 55 19.56 23.21 -16.24
N ARG A 56 19.74 22.27 -15.29
CA ARG A 56 19.36 20.86 -15.47
C ARG A 56 17.84 20.70 -15.42
N ALA A 57 17.32 19.61 -15.98
CA ALA A 57 15.99 19.16 -15.61
C ALA A 57 16.02 18.59 -14.18
N ASN A 58 15.39 19.28 -13.24
CA ASN A 58 15.33 18.89 -11.83
C ASN A 58 13.95 18.30 -11.53
N LEU A 59 13.89 16.99 -11.32
CA LEU A 59 12.67 16.27 -11.02
C LEU A 59 12.72 15.77 -9.56
N LEU A 60 11.62 15.93 -8.83
CA LEU A 60 11.49 15.36 -7.49
C LEU A 60 10.52 14.20 -7.52
N LEU A 61 10.99 13.00 -7.20
CA LEU A 61 10.16 11.81 -7.12
C LEU A 61 9.61 11.64 -5.70
N ALA A 62 8.30 11.67 -5.59
CA ALA A 62 7.58 11.57 -4.33
C ALA A 62 6.90 10.22 -4.18
N PHE A 63 6.96 9.66 -2.98
CA PHE A 63 6.06 8.60 -2.56
C PHE A 63 5.17 9.10 -1.42
N PRO A 64 3.83 9.06 -1.56
CA PRO A 64 2.90 9.71 -0.62
C PRO A 64 2.64 8.88 0.64
N ASP A 65 3.69 8.37 1.27
CA ASP A 65 3.66 7.71 2.57
C ASP A 65 5.00 7.93 3.29
N ALA A 66 5.12 7.44 4.53
CA ALA A 66 6.32 7.50 5.34
C ALA A 66 7.50 6.84 4.65
N TYR A 67 8.70 7.30 5.01
CA TYR A 67 9.98 6.85 4.46
C TYR A 67 10.12 5.33 4.37
N GLU A 68 9.87 4.60 5.47
CA GLU A 68 10.10 3.14 5.52
C GLU A 68 9.22 2.38 4.52
N VAL A 69 8.05 2.93 4.18
CA VAL A 69 7.14 2.38 3.17
C VAL A 69 7.63 2.80 1.78
N GLY A 70 7.86 4.10 1.57
CA GLY A 70 8.17 4.65 0.26
C GLY A 70 9.53 4.22 -0.30
N ILE A 71 10.58 4.12 0.53
CA ILE A 71 11.92 3.73 0.08
C ILE A 71 11.97 2.28 -0.40
N SER A 72 11.02 1.45 0.06
CA SER A 72 10.86 0.06 -0.39
C SER A 72 10.18 -0.07 -1.76
N ASN A 73 9.68 1.04 -2.33
CA ASN A 73 8.98 1.03 -3.60
C ASN A 73 9.97 0.81 -4.77
N ASN A 74 9.85 -0.34 -5.43
CA ASN A 74 10.71 -0.67 -6.57
C ASN A 74 10.54 0.28 -7.76
N GLY A 75 9.31 0.72 -8.05
CA GLY A 75 9.04 1.67 -9.12
C GLY A 75 9.81 2.98 -8.94
N LEU A 76 9.78 3.54 -7.71
CA LEU A 76 10.55 4.73 -7.35
C LEU A 76 12.05 4.56 -7.63
N ARG A 77 12.64 3.42 -7.25
CA ARG A 77 14.06 3.11 -7.50
C ARG A 77 14.39 3.04 -8.99
N ILE A 78 13.53 2.42 -9.79
CA ILE A 78 13.70 2.33 -11.25
C ILE A 78 13.70 3.73 -11.87
N LEU A 79 12.69 4.55 -11.54
CA LEU A 79 12.57 5.90 -12.10
C LEU A 79 13.73 6.80 -11.64
N TYR A 80 14.15 6.67 -10.38
CA TYR A 80 15.29 7.42 -9.84
C TYR A 80 16.60 7.07 -10.57
N ALA A 81 16.85 5.77 -10.79
CA ALA A 81 18.04 5.31 -11.50
C ALA A 81 18.06 5.82 -12.94
N GLY A 82 16.94 5.68 -13.66
CA GLY A 82 16.82 6.13 -15.05
C GLY A 82 17.02 7.63 -15.21
N LEU A 83 16.37 8.45 -14.37
CA LEU A 83 16.50 9.90 -14.43
C LEU A 83 17.91 10.39 -14.12
N ASN A 84 18.59 9.80 -13.12
CA ASN A 84 19.94 10.21 -12.76
C ASN A 84 21.03 9.66 -13.70
N ALA A 85 20.71 8.66 -14.52
CA ALA A 85 21.56 8.23 -15.62
C ALA A 85 21.40 9.11 -16.88
N ALA A 86 20.29 9.87 -16.98
CA ALA A 86 20.00 10.70 -18.13
C ALA A 86 20.86 11.99 -18.15
N PRO A 87 21.28 12.46 -19.34
CA PRO A 87 22.10 13.66 -19.45
C PRO A 87 21.36 14.90 -18.97
N ASP A 88 22.10 15.82 -18.34
CA ASP A 88 21.62 17.12 -17.84
C ASP A 88 20.32 17.02 -17.02
N THR A 89 20.18 15.94 -16.27
CA THR A 89 19.01 15.63 -15.44
C THR A 89 19.47 15.36 -14.02
N TYR A 90 18.69 15.81 -13.06
CA TYR A 90 18.88 15.51 -11.65
C TYR A 90 17.54 15.08 -11.06
N ALA A 91 17.55 13.93 -10.38
CA ALA A 91 16.40 13.48 -9.62
C ALA A 91 16.76 13.27 -8.15
N ASP A 92 15.88 13.77 -7.29
CA ASP A 92 15.91 13.54 -5.85
C ASP A 92 14.60 12.85 -5.43
N ILE A 93 14.51 12.43 -4.17
CA ILE A 93 13.32 11.77 -3.61
C ILE A 93 12.72 12.56 -2.44
N VAL A 94 11.43 12.37 -2.19
CA VAL A 94 10.73 12.91 -1.03
C VAL A 94 9.59 11.98 -0.59
N PHE A 95 9.28 12.01 0.70
CA PHE A 95 8.25 11.18 1.32
C PHE A 95 7.26 12.06 2.08
N SER A 96 6.07 11.52 2.37
CA SER A 96 5.15 12.22 3.28
C SER A 96 5.76 12.24 4.68
N PRO A 97 5.85 13.40 5.35
CA PRO A 97 6.31 13.44 6.72
C PRO A 97 5.33 12.73 7.64
N TRP A 98 5.83 12.17 8.73
CA TRP A 98 4.99 11.70 9.83
C TRP A 98 4.32 12.90 10.53
N PRO A 99 3.15 12.75 11.19
CA PRO A 99 2.41 13.87 11.75
C PRO A 99 3.21 14.78 12.71
N ASP A 100 4.14 14.22 13.48
CA ASP A 100 5.01 14.98 14.38
C ASP A 100 6.01 15.88 13.64
N MET A 101 6.59 15.40 12.55
CA MET A 101 7.46 16.18 11.68
C MET A 101 6.68 17.24 10.93
N GLU A 102 5.51 16.90 10.39
CA GLU A 102 4.64 17.86 9.71
C GLU A 102 4.30 19.05 10.62
N GLU A 103 3.87 18.78 11.85
CA GLU A 103 3.53 19.82 12.84
C GLU A 103 4.71 20.78 13.04
N ARG A 104 5.93 20.26 13.14
CA ARG A 104 7.14 21.06 13.34
C ARG A 104 7.53 21.85 12.09
N LEU A 105 7.42 21.25 10.90
CA LEU A 105 7.67 21.96 9.64
C LEU A 105 6.70 23.13 9.47
N ARG A 106 5.42 22.93 9.74
CA ARG A 106 4.41 23.99 9.69
C ARG A 106 4.67 25.07 10.74
N ALA A 107 5.01 24.70 11.97
CA ALA A 107 5.31 25.65 13.05
C ALA A 107 6.54 26.53 12.76
N GLU A 108 7.56 25.97 12.08
CA GLU A 108 8.76 26.69 11.69
C GLU A 108 8.66 27.37 10.32
N GLY A 109 7.53 27.21 9.60
CA GLY A 109 7.35 27.75 8.25
C GLY A 109 8.31 27.14 7.22
N ILE A 110 8.68 25.88 7.39
CA ILE A 110 9.53 25.13 6.47
C ILE A 110 8.63 24.37 5.49
N PRO A 111 8.74 24.62 4.18
CA PRO A 111 8.01 23.83 3.19
C PRO A 111 8.59 22.41 3.10
N LEU A 112 7.81 21.48 2.56
CA LEU A 112 8.31 20.15 2.21
C LEU A 112 9.57 20.27 1.32
N PHE A 113 10.58 19.44 1.58
CA PHE A 113 11.89 19.49 0.92
C PHE A 113 12.38 18.10 0.52
N SER A 114 13.28 18.08 -0.47
CA SER A 114 13.88 16.86 -1.00
C SER A 114 14.93 16.26 -0.06
N LEU A 115 15.07 14.93 -0.10
CA LEU A 115 15.83 14.19 0.90
C LEU A 115 17.34 14.48 0.83
N GLU A 116 17.95 14.41 -0.36
CA GLU A 116 19.40 14.53 -0.53
C GLU A 116 19.86 15.98 -0.74
N ALA A 117 19.22 16.72 -1.65
CA ALA A 117 19.59 18.11 -1.98
C ALA A 117 19.12 19.12 -0.92
N ARG A 118 18.21 18.73 -0.02
CA ARG A 118 17.59 19.63 0.97
C ARG A 118 16.98 20.87 0.33
N LYS A 119 16.35 20.71 -0.83
CA LYS A 119 15.71 21.81 -1.55
C LYS A 119 14.21 21.78 -1.32
N PRO A 120 13.57 22.93 -1.06
CA PRO A 120 12.11 23.01 -1.07
C PRO A 120 11.55 22.43 -2.37
N VAL A 121 10.45 21.68 -2.30
CA VAL A 121 9.83 21.03 -3.47
C VAL A 121 9.56 22.02 -4.60
N ARG A 122 9.18 23.26 -4.29
CA ARG A 122 8.97 24.33 -5.28
C ARG A 122 10.22 24.76 -6.06
N SER A 123 11.40 24.29 -5.67
CA SER A 123 12.65 24.55 -6.39
C SER A 123 12.83 23.62 -7.60
N PHE A 124 12.07 22.53 -7.68
CA PHE A 124 12.12 21.55 -8.76
C PHE A 124 11.18 21.97 -9.90
N ASP A 125 11.43 21.44 -11.10
CA ASP A 125 10.59 21.71 -12.27
C ASP A 125 9.34 20.82 -12.27
N VAL A 126 9.50 19.60 -11.76
CA VAL A 126 8.45 18.57 -11.71
C VAL A 126 8.43 17.93 -10.33
N LEU A 127 7.23 17.78 -9.77
CA LEU A 127 6.94 16.88 -8.65
C LEU A 127 6.23 15.64 -9.22
N GLY A 128 6.95 14.53 -9.38
CA GLY A 128 6.42 13.26 -9.86
C GLY A 128 6.03 12.37 -8.69
N ILE A 129 4.76 12.01 -8.56
CA ILE A 129 4.22 11.26 -7.42
C ILE A 129 3.86 9.83 -7.87
N SER A 130 4.50 8.84 -7.26
CA SER A 130 4.19 7.42 -7.47
C SER A 130 3.05 6.99 -6.54
N LEU A 131 1.83 6.90 -7.08
CA LEU A 131 0.63 6.59 -6.31
C LEU A 131 0.23 5.12 -6.44
N GLY A 132 0.64 4.33 -5.44
CA GLY A 132 0.48 2.88 -5.44
C GLY A 132 -0.91 2.37 -5.03
N TYR A 133 -1.59 3.08 -4.13
CA TYR A 133 -2.88 2.68 -3.55
C TYR A 133 -3.69 3.89 -3.06
N GLU A 134 -5.01 3.72 -2.99
CA GLU A 134 -5.98 4.80 -2.79
C GLU A 134 -5.91 5.46 -1.42
N LEU A 135 -5.44 4.74 -0.39
CA LEU A 135 -5.32 5.27 0.99
C LEU A 135 -4.36 6.46 1.08
N CYS A 136 -3.49 6.66 0.09
CA CYS A 136 -2.54 7.77 0.04
C CYS A 136 -3.09 9.04 -0.64
N TYR A 137 -4.33 9.07 -1.13
CA TYR A 137 -4.85 10.24 -1.86
C TYR A 137 -4.79 11.53 -1.04
N THR A 138 -5.10 11.47 0.25
CA THR A 138 -5.02 12.63 1.15
C THR A 138 -3.58 13.05 1.40
N ASN A 139 -2.64 12.10 1.44
CA ASN A 139 -1.21 12.40 1.59
C ASN A 139 -0.67 13.16 0.37
N VAL A 140 -1.15 12.86 -0.84
CA VAL A 140 -0.82 13.65 -2.05
C VAL A 140 -1.19 15.12 -1.85
N LEU A 141 -2.43 15.38 -1.41
CA LEU A 141 -2.89 16.75 -1.17
C LEU A 141 -2.09 17.43 -0.05
N ASN A 142 -1.80 16.71 1.03
CA ASN A 142 -0.99 17.22 2.13
C ASN A 142 0.43 17.59 1.69
N MET A 143 1.08 16.77 0.85
CA MET A 143 2.41 17.05 0.34
C MET A 143 2.43 18.29 -0.58
N ILE A 144 1.41 18.47 -1.41
CA ILE A 144 1.26 19.67 -2.27
C ILE A 144 1.08 20.93 -1.41
N ASP A 145 0.19 20.86 -0.41
CA ASP A 145 -0.06 21.97 0.52
C ASP A 145 1.19 22.31 1.35
N LEU A 146 1.85 21.31 1.94
CA LEU A 146 3.06 21.51 2.75
C LEU A 146 4.24 21.99 1.91
N ALA A 147 4.30 21.67 0.62
CA ALA A 147 5.27 22.25 -0.30
C ALA A 147 5.02 23.74 -0.59
N GLY A 148 3.85 24.28 -0.21
CA GLY A 148 3.42 25.64 -0.54
C GLY A 148 2.99 25.79 -2.00
N ILE A 149 2.60 24.70 -2.66
CA ILE A 149 2.08 24.70 -4.03
C ILE A 149 0.56 24.86 -3.96
N PRO A 150 -0.08 25.69 -4.82
CA PRO A 150 -1.53 25.74 -4.89
C PRO A 150 -2.15 24.35 -5.09
N LEU A 151 -3.11 24.01 -4.23
CA LEU A 151 -3.75 22.69 -4.20
C LEU A 151 -4.41 22.35 -5.54
N ARG A 152 -5.21 23.28 -6.07
CA ARG A 152 -5.85 23.08 -7.38
C ARG A 152 -4.86 23.38 -8.50
N ALA A 153 -4.84 22.51 -9.51
CA ALA A 153 -3.98 22.67 -10.68
C ALA A 153 -4.24 23.99 -11.42
N ALA A 154 -5.50 24.46 -11.43
CA ALA A 154 -5.90 25.70 -12.07
C ALA A 154 -5.34 26.97 -11.40
N ASP A 155 -4.92 26.89 -10.14
CA ASP A 155 -4.43 28.04 -9.37
C ASP A 155 -2.89 28.20 -9.45
N ARG A 156 -2.20 27.31 -10.18
CA ARG A 156 -0.73 27.26 -10.30
C ARG A 156 -0.21 28.24 -11.36
N GLY A 157 0.80 29.02 -11.00
CA GLY A 157 1.46 30.00 -11.88
C GLY A 157 2.81 29.53 -12.42
N ASP A 158 3.49 30.39 -13.17
CA ASP A 158 4.80 30.08 -13.81
C ASP A 158 5.92 29.70 -12.84
N GLY A 159 5.80 30.07 -11.57
CA GLY A 159 6.77 29.71 -10.52
C GLY A 159 6.48 28.40 -9.78
N ASP A 160 5.40 27.69 -10.14
CA ASP A 160 5.02 26.42 -9.50
C ASP A 160 5.49 25.22 -10.34
N PRO A 161 5.98 24.14 -9.69
CA PRO A 161 6.33 22.91 -10.39
C PRO A 161 5.11 22.31 -11.09
N VAL A 162 5.37 21.52 -12.14
CA VAL A 162 4.33 20.65 -12.71
C VAL A 162 4.17 19.43 -11.81
N VAL A 163 2.95 19.17 -11.34
CA VAL A 163 2.64 18.00 -10.52
C VAL A 163 2.14 16.88 -11.43
N ILE A 164 2.90 15.78 -11.48
CA ILE A 164 2.59 14.60 -12.28
C ILE A 164 2.32 13.42 -11.36
N VAL A 165 1.26 12.65 -11.61
CA VAL A 165 0.95 11.42 -10.86
C VAL A 165 1.09 10.20 -11.77
N GLY A 166 1.81 9.18 -11.30
CA GLY A 166 1.87 7.86 -11.92
C GLY A 166 1.51 6.76 -10.90
N GLY A 167 1.78 5.51 -11.26
CA GLY A 167 1.46 4.35 -10.42
C GLY A 167 0.08 3.75 -10.69
N HIS A 168 -0.26 2.68 -9.97
CA HIS A 168 -1.45 1.86 -10.25
C HIS A 168 -2.76 2.67 -10.16
N CYS A 169 -2.84 3.60 -9.20
CA CYS A 169 -4.02 4.45 -9.03
C CYS A 169 -4.19 5.51 -10.13
N ALA A 170 -3.16 5.80 -10.93
CA ALA A 170 -3.29 6.71 -12.07
C ALA A 170 -4.30 6.18 -13.11
N ALA A 171 -4.61 4.87 -13.10
CA ALA A 171 -5.65 4.27 -13.93
C ALA A 171 -7.06 4.84 -13.68
N ASN A 172 -7.29 5.53 -12.56
CA ASN A 172 -8.52 6.28 -12.28
C ASN A 172 -8.22 7.76 -11.99
N PRO A 173 -7.80 8.53 -13.01
CA PRO A 173 -7.19 9.83 -12.78
C PRO A 173 -8.20 10.93 -12.38
N THR A 174 -9.50 10.73 -12.65
CA THR A 174 -10.55 11.71 -12.35
C THR A 174 -10.71 11.99 -10.85
N VAL A 175 -10.29 11.07 -9.97
CA VAL A 175 -10.40 11.28 -8.52
C VAL A 175 -9.51 12.42 -8.04
N LEU A 176 -8.33 12.58 -8.64
CA LEU A 176 -7.36 13.63 -8.29
C LEU A 176 -7.22 14.70 -9.40
N GLY A 177 -8.04 14.64 -10.45
CA GLY A 177 -7.92 15.47 -11.66
C GLY A 177 -7.88 16.98 -11.40
N SER A 178 -8.65 17.49 -10.45
CA SER A 178 -8.64 18.91 -10.07
C SER A 178 -7.35 19.38 -9.39
N PHE A 179 -6.53 18.46 -8.88
CA PHE A 179 -5.35 18.75 -8.06
C PHE A 179 -4.02 18.38 -8.75
N VAL A 180 -4.05 17.76 -9.92
CA VAL A 180 -2.88 17.21 -10.59
C VAL A 180 -2.82 17.77 -12.01
N ASP A 181 -1.62 18.15 -12.47
CA ASP A 181 -1.48 18.74 -13.80
C ASP A 181 -1.57 17.69 -14.91
N LEU A 182 -0.90 16.55 -14.71
CA LEU A 182 -0.94 15.40 -15.62
C LEU A 182 -0.86 14.06 -14.88
N PHE A 183 -1.46 13.04 -15.44
CA PHE A 183 -1.30 11.64 -15.05
C PHE A 183 -0.53 10.90 -16.11
N CYS A 184 0.41 10.07 -15.71
CA CYS A 184 1.10 9.13 -16.59
C CYS A 184 0.52 7.74 -16.38
N LEU A 185 -0.14 7.21 -17.42
CA LEU A 185 -0.79 5.92 -17.38
C LEU A 185 0.16 4.81 -17.85
N GLY A 186 0.23 3.72 -17.11
CA GLY A 186 1.06 2.55 -17.44
C GLY A 186 2.47 2.63 -16.87
N ASP A 187 3.44 2.19 -17.65
CA ASP A 187 4.85 2.14 -17.27
C ASP A 187 5.51 3.51 -17.31
N GLY A 188 6.36 3.80 -16.33
CA GLY A 188 6.94 5.12 -16.15
C GLY A 188 8.32 5.30 -16.79
N GLU A 189 9.04 4.21 -17.08
CA GLU A 189 10.46 4.24 -17.40
C GLU A 189 10.80 5.14 -18.59
N ASP A 190 10.08 4.99 -19.71
CA ASP A 190 10.27 5.87 -20.87
C ASP A 190 9.67 7.26 -20.64
N VAL A 191 8.50 7.30 -19.99
CA VAL A 191 7.73 8.54 -19.82
C VAL A 191 8.50 9.55 -18.99
N VAL A 192 9.19 9.13 -17.92
CA VAL A 192 9.97 10.08 -17.10
C VAL A 192 11.16 10.66 -17.88
N LEU A 193 11.74 9.89 -18.80
CA LEU A 193 12.83 10.35 -19.65
C LEU A 193 12.34 11.36 -20.69
N ASP A 194 11.16 11.13 -21.26
CA ASP A 194 10.47 12.09 -22.14
C ASP A 194 10.11 13.38 -21.39
N VAL A 195 9.61 13.27 -20.15
CA VAL A 195 9.35 14.42 -19.26
C VAL A 195 10.64 15.21 -19.01
N ALA A 196 11.73 14.54 -18.64
CA ALA A 196 13.02 15.20 -18.42
C ALA A 196 13.52 15.90 -19.71
N ALA A 197 13.38 15.26 -20.87
CA ALA A 197 13.74 15.86 -22.16
C ALA A 197 12.90 17.10 -22.48
N ALA A 198 11.59 17.05 -22.22
CA ALA A 198 10.69 18.19 -22.40
C ALA A 198 11.07 19.36 -21.49
N VAL A 199 11.39 19.10 -20.22
CA VAL A 199 11.87 20.11 -19.26
C VAL A 199 13.20 20.73 -19.73
N ARG A 200 14.17 19.92 -20.17
CA ARG A 200 15.44 20.45 -20.70
C ARG A 200 15.23 21.36 -21.90
N ALA A 201 14.37 20.96 -22.84
CA ALA A 201 14.05 21.78 -24.00
C ALA A 201 13.37 23.10 -23.60
N TRP A 202 12.36 23.01 -22.72
CA TRP A 202 11.64 24.15 -22.18
C TRP A 202 12.57 25.17 -21.50
N LYS A 203 13.54 24.70 -20.69
CA LYS A 203 14.53 25.57 -20.05
C LYS A 203 15.45 26.28 -21.04
N ARG A 204 15.96 25.57 -22.05
CA ARG A 204 16.82 26.15 -23.10
C ARG A 204 16.10 27.27 -23.85
N GLU A 205 14.80 27.12 -24.03
CA GLU A 205 13.95 28.08 -24.74
C GLU A 205 13.40 29.18 -23.82
N ARG A 206 13.59 29.06 -22.49
CA ARG A 206 13.06 29.97 -21.47
C ARG A 206 11.54 30.17 -21.60
N GLY A 207 10.82 29.07 -21.85
CA GLY A 207 9.38 29.09 -22.02
C GLY A 207 8.61 29.36 -20.73
N SER A 208 7.33 29.67 -20.89
CA SER A 208 6.31 29.72 -19.83
C SER A 208 5.90 28.32 -19.36
N ARG A 209 5.25 28.23 -18.20
CA ARG A 209 4.70 26.96 -17.70
C ARG A 209 3.63 26.39 -18.63
N ALA A 210 2.84 27.25 -19.27
CA ALA A 210 1.83 26.84 -20.24
C ALA A 210 2.45 26.08 -21.42
N GLU A 211 3.60 26.53 -21.92
CA GLU A 211 4.34 25.84 -22.99
C GLU A 211 4.93 24.51 -22.54
N LEU A 212 5.43 24.43 -21.28
CA LEU A 212 5.86 23.14 -20.71
C LEU A 212 4.67 22.17 -20.62
N LEU A 213 3.54 22.59 -20.07
CA LEU A 213 2.33 21.76 -19.99
C LEU A 213 1.87 21.29 -21.37
N ALA A 214 1.89 22.15 -22.38
CA ALA A 214 1.54 21.77 -23.75
C ALA A 214 2.46 20.66 -24.30
N ARG A 215 3.77 20.75 -24.04
CA ARG A 215 4.73 19.69 -24.41
C ARG A 215 4.46 18.39 -23.68
N LEU A 216 4.28 18.47 -22.36
CA LEU A 216 4.05 17.29 -21.52
C LEU A 216 2.75 16.57 -21.91
N ARG A 217 1.68 17.31 -22.24
CA ARG A 217 0.41 16.75 -22.75
C ARG A 217 0.53 16.07 -24.11
N GLY A 218 1.60 16.35 -24.86
CA GLY A 218 1.93 15.67 -26.11
C GLY A 218 2.64 14.33 -25.90
N ILE A 219 3.10 14.02 -24.69
CA ILE A 219 3.77 12.75 -24.40
C ILE A 219 2.73 11.62 -24.40
N PRO A 220 2.93 10.52 -25.16
CA PRO A 220 2.02 9.38 -25.15
C PRO A 220 1.86 8.78 -23.74
N GLY A 221 0.64 8.38 -23.39
CA GLY A 221 0.34 7.88 -22.04
C GLY A 221 -0.05 8.96 -21.04
N THR A 222 -0.09 10.24 -21.43
CA THR A 222 -0.51 11.32 -20.53
C THR A 222 -2.00 11.61 -20.59
N TRP A 223 -2.60 11.82 -19.42
CA TRP A 223 -3.98 12.27 -19.24
C TRP A 223 -4.01 13.54 -18.38
N TRP A 224 -4.99 14.42 -18.57
CA TRP A 224 -5.19 15.61 -17.75
C TRP A 224 -6.68 15.96 -17.66
N GLU A 225 -7.05 16.74 -16.64
CA GLU A 225 -8.42 17.20 -16.43
C GLU A 225 -8.93 18.00 -17.64
N GLY A 226 -10.06 17.57 -18.21
CA GLY A 226 -10.62 18.13 -19.44
C GLY A 226 -10.25 17.38 -20.73
N ARG A 227 -9.35 16.38 -20.67
CA ARG A 227 -9.12 15.47 -21.81
C ARG A 227 -10.33 14.55 -21.99
N ARG A 228 -11.00 14.66 -23.14
CA ARG A 228 -12.18 13.84 -23.48
C ARG A 228 -11.85 12.53 -24.17
N GLU A 229 -10.72 12.49 -24.86
CA GLU A 229 -10.30 11.31 -25.61
C GLU A 229 -9.70 10.25 -24.69
N ARG A 230 -9.90 8.98 -25.06
CA ARG A 230 -9.26 7.85 -24.37
C ARG A 230 -7.74 7.98 -24.50
N THR A 231 -7.05 7.94 -23.36
CA THR A 231 -5.58 7.85 -23.32
C THR A 231 -5.19 6.37 -23.26
N GLU A 232 -4.31 5.94 -24.16
CA GLU A 232 -3.70 4.62 -24.08
C GLU A 232 -2.54 4.65 -23.09
N ALA A 233 -2.46 3.65 -22.22
CA ALA A 233 -1.37 3.53 -21.27
C ALA A 233 -0.05 3.28 -22.01
N ARG A 234 1.04 3.90 -21.53
CA ARG A 234 2.37 3.61 -22.01
C ARG A 234 2.78 2.23 -21.52
N VAL A 235 3.31 1.42 -22.42
CA VAL A 235 3.79 0.08 -22.11
C VAL A 235 5.23 -0.02 -22.60
N VAL A 236 6.16 -0.31 -21.71
CA VAL A 236 7.54 -0.64 -22.06
C VAL A 236 7.53 -2.00 -22.75
N SER A 237 7.93 -2.06 -24.01
CA SER A 237 7.87 -3.31 -24.78
C SER A 237 8.81 -4.39 -24.23
N ASP A 238 10.02 -3.99 -23.85
CA ASP A 238 11.03 -4.87 -23.28
C ASP A 238 11.58 -4.27 -21.97
N LEU A 239 11.32 -4.95 -20.85
CA LEU A 239 11.82 -4.52 -19.54
C LEU A 239 13.35 -4.53 -19.48
N ASN A 240 14.00 -5.28 -20.36
CA ASN A 240 15.44 -5.45 -20.39
C ASN A 240 16.18 -4.19 -20.85
N ASP A 241 15.49 -3.24 -21.50
CA ASP A 241 16.04 -1.91 -21.81
C ASP A 241 16.26 -1.05 -20.55
N HIS A 242 15.60 -1.42 -19.44
CA HIS A 242 15.67 -0.73 -18.15
C HIS A 242 16.07 -1.71 -17.04
N PRO A 243 17.36 -2.08 -16.92
CA PRO A 243 17.82 -3.09 -15.96
C PRO A 243 17.38 -2.80 -14.51
N PRO A 244 17.11 -3.84 -13.70
CA PRO A 244 16.63 -3.64 -12.34
C PRO A 244 17.72 -2.96 -11.50
N PRO A 245 17.40 -1.85 -10.82
CA PRO A 245 18.38 -1.10 -10.05
C PRO A 245 18.71 -1.83 -8.74
N ALA A 246 20.00 -1.95 -8.45
CA ALA A 246 20.49 -2.19 -7.10
C ALA A 246 21.05 -0.86 -6.59
N ILE A 247 20.22 0.11 -6.21
CA ILE A 247 20.64 1.39 -5.62
C ILE A 247 19.68 1.80 -4.50
N LEU A 248 19.99 2.90 -3.82
CA LEU A 248 19.20 3.47 -2.72
C LEU A 248 19.04 2.49 -1.55
N VAL A 249 20.16 2.07 -0.97
CA VAL A 249 20.13 1.33 0.30
C VAL A 249 19.64 2.29 1.39
N PRO A 250 18.54 1.97 2.09
CA PRO A 250 17.96 2.83 3.10
C PRO A 250 18.94 3.16 4.23
N ALA A 251 18.85 4.36 4.79
CA ALA A 251 19.62 4.74 5.97
C ALA A 251 19.09 4.11 7.27
N ILE A 252 17.84 3.63 7.24
CA ILE A 252 17.16 2.90 8.32
C ILE A 252 16.35 1.75 7.74
N GLU A 253 16.07 0.75 8.56
CA GLU A 253 15.25 -0.41 8.22
C GLU A 253 13.93 0.01 7.55
N ALA A 254 13.73 -0.45 6.32
CA ALA A 254 12.49 -0.26 5.57
C ALA A 254 11.43 -1.30 5.95
N VAL A 255 10.17 -1.09 5.56
CA VAL A 255 9.09 -2.09 5.80
C VAL A 255 9.38 -3.41 5.08
N HIS A 256 9.99 -3.32 3.90
CA HIS A 256 10.59 -4.45 3.21
C HIS A 256 12.09 -4.19 3.06
N ASP A 257 12.86 -4.55 4.09
CA ASP A 257 14.29 -4.31 4.15
C ASP A 257 15.08 -5.38 3.37
N ARG A 258 14.96 -5.32 2.05
CA ARG A 258 15.61 -6.26 1.11
C ARG A 258 15.78 -5.64 -0.26
N LEU A 259 16.69 -6.21 -1.03
CA LEU A 259 16.80 -5.90 -2.46
C LEU A 259 15.70 -6.64 -3.23
N ALA A 260 14.61 -5.93 -3.51
CA ALA A 260 13.54 -6.43 -4.37
C ALA A 260 13.92 -6.25 -5.85
N LEU A 261 14.07 -7.37 -6.57
CA LEU A 261 14.39 -7.38 -7.99
C LEU A 261 13.15 -7.80 -8.78
N GLU A 262 12.56 -6.88 -9.54
CA GLU A 262 11.44 -7.21 -10.44
C GLU A 262 11.90 -8.19 -11.51
N VAL A 263 11.35 -9.40 -11.57
CA VAL A 263 11.69 -10.41 -12.59
C VAL A 263 10.70 -10.46 -13.75
N MET A 264 9.47 -10.03 -13.50
CA MET A 264 8.38 -10.05 -14.46
C MET A 264 7.38 -8.94 -14.12
N ARG A 265 6.85 -8.27 -15.15
CA ARG A 265 5.72 -7.33 -15.03
C ARG A 265 4.52 -7.88 -15.77
N GLY A 266 3.33 -7.69 -15.18
CA GLY A 266 2.13 -8.37 -15.63
C GLY A 266 1.88 -9.67 -14.86
N CYS A 267 0.71 -10.25 -15.12
CA CYS A 267 0.33 -11.56 -14.61
C CYS A 267 -0.37 -12.32 -15.73
N VAL A 268 -0.01 -13.59 -15.95
CA VAL A 268 -0.68 -14.47 -16.93
C VAL A 268 -2.08 -14.88 -16.48
N ARG A 269 -2.42 -14.59 -15.22
CA ARG A 269 -3.70 -14.94 -14.61
C ARG A 269 -4.76 -13.87 -14.88
N GLY A 270 -6.00 -14.17 -14.50
CA GLY A 270 -7.17 -13.32 -14.77
C GLY A 270 -8.10 -13.18 -13.58
N CYS A 271 -7.54 -13.14 -12.36
CA CYS A 271 -8.33 -13.01 -11.14
C CYS A 271 -9.20 -11.75 -11.21
N ARG A 272 -10.53 -11.89 -11.03
CA ARG A 272 -11.50 -10.81 -11.27
C ARG A 272 -11.36 -9.61 -10.33
N PHE A 273 -10.81 -9.84 -9.14
CA PHE A 273 -10.57 -8.80 -8.14
C PHE A 273 -9.24 -8.04 -8.39
N CYS A 274 -8.33 -8.59 -9.20
CA CYS A 274 -6.97 -8.09 -9.29
C CYS A 274 -6.85 -6.99 -10.35
N GLN A 275 -6.89 -5.73 -9.91
CA GLN A 275 -6.65 -4.57 -10.78
C GLN A 275 -5.25 -4.64 -11.42
N ALA A 276 -4.22 -4.94 -10.62
CA ALA A 276 -2.83 -5.00 -11.09
C ALA A 276 -2.66 -6.00 -12.25
N GLY A 277 -3.33 -7.16 -12.20
CA GLY A 277 -3.31 -8.16 -13.26
C GLY A 277 -3.97 -7.72 -14.58
N MET A 278 -4.73 -6.63 -14.56
CA MET A 278 -5.35 -6.04 -15.75
C MET A 278 -4.54 -4.87 -16.30
N ILE A 279 -4.12 -3.93 -15.45
CA ILE A 279 -3.50 -2.68 -15.90
C ILE A 279 -2.02 -2.82 -16.30
N THR A 280 -1.36 -3.92 -15.91
CA THR A 280 0.07 -4.16 -16.20
C THR A 280 0.32 -5.08 -17.39
N ARG A 281 -0.73 -5.44 -18.15
CA ARG A 281 -0.63 -6.29 -19.34
C ARG A 281 0.06 -5.55 -20.51
N PRO A 282 0.78 -6.28 -21.40
CA PRO A 282 1.00 -7.73 -21.42
C PRO A 282 2.08 -8.16 -20.42
N VAL A 283 2.19 -9.47 -20.21
CA VAL A 283 3.27 -10.08 -19.40
C VAL A 283 4.59 -9.92 -20.12
N ARG A 284 5.60 -9.44 -19.39
CA ARG A 284 6.97 -9.23 -19.88
C ARG A 284 7.94 -9.68 -18.81
N GLU A 285 8.97 -10.40 -19.21
CA GLU A 285 9.96 -10.98 -18.32
C GLU A 285 11.32 -10.31 -18.51
N ARG A 286 12.15 -10.35 -17.46
CA ARG A 286 13.54 -9.93 -17.55
C ARG A 286 14.46 -11.10 -17.88
N ASP A 287 15.60 -10.78 -18.46
CA ASP A 287 16.68 -11.71 -18.70
C ASP A 287 17.27 -12.18 -17.36
N VAL A 288 17.42 -13.50 -17.19
CA VAL A 288 18.07 -14.11 -16.02
C VAL A 288 19.42 -13.46 -15.75
N ALA A 289 20.23 -13.24 -16.79
CA ALA A 289 21.56 -12.63 -16.66
C ALA A 289 21.51 -11.23 -16.02
N LYS A 290 20.52 -10.40 -16.36
CA LYS A 290 20.37 -9.04 -15.82
C LYS A 290 19.90 -9.08 -14.36
N VAL A 291 18.97 -9.98 -14.03
CA VAL A 291 18.51 -10.21 -12.64
C VAL A 291 19.68 -10.68 -11.77
N VAL A 292 20.45 -11.67 -12.23
CA VAL A 292 21.61 -12.21 -11.50
C VAL A 292 22.70 -11.13 -11.35
N ALA A 293 22.95 -10.31 -12.36
CA ALA A 293 23.93 -9.23 -12.27
C ALA A 293 23.53 -8.21 -11.19
N ALA A 294 22.27 -7.78 -11.16
CA ALA A 294 21.77 -6.86 -10.14
C ALA A 294 21.81 -7.47 -8.73
N ALA A 295 21.46 -8.74 -8.59
CA ALA A 295 21.55 -9.48 -7.32
C ALA A 295 23.00 -9.54 -6.80
N VAL A 296 23.96 -9.85 -7.67
CA VAL A 296 25.37 -9.98 -7.29
C VAL A 296 25.97 -8.62 -6.94
N SER A 297 25.67 -7.56 -7.70
CA SER A 297 26.08 -6.19 -7.38
C SER A 297 25.47 -5.75 -6.04
N GLY A 298 24.18 -5.95 -5.85
CA GLY A 298 23.50 -5.65 -4.59
C GLY A 298 24.10 -6.35 -3.36
N ALA A 299 24.36 -7.65 -3.47
CA ALA A 299 24.98 -8.44 -2.40
C ALA A 299 26.43 -8.01 -2.10
N ARG A 300 27.26 -7.86 -3.14
CA ARG A 300 28.72 -7.72 -2.97
C ARG A 300 29.20 -6.28 -2.89
N GLU A 301 28.58 -5.38 -3.62
CA GLU A 301 29.01 -3.97 -3.73
C GLU A 301 28.26 -3.09 -2.73
N LEU A 302 26.96 -3.36 -2.52
CA LEU A 302 26.10 -2.55 -1.66
C LEU A 302 25.80 -3.17 -0.30
N GLY A 303 26.09 -4.46 -0.13
CA GLY A 303 25.99 -5.14 1.15
C GLY A 303 24.56 -5.46 1.57
N TRP A 304 23.63 -5.62 0.62
CA TRP A 304 22.32 -6.20 0.93
C TRP A 304 22.49 -7.59 1.53
N ASP A 305 21.86 -7.83 2.67
CA ASP A 305 21.84 -9.12 3.37
C ASP A 305 20.63 -9.98 2.99
N GLU A 306 19.62 -9.40 2.33
CA GLU A 306 18.48 -10.11 1.78
C GLU A 306 18.14 -9.66 0.35
N ILE A 307 17.89 -10.63 -0.53
CA ILE A 307 17.43 -10.44 -1.92
C ILE A 307 16.09 -11.13 -2.08
N SER A 308 15.14 -10.49 -2.76
CA SER A 308 13.85 -11.09 -3.12
C SER A 308 13.54 -10.91 -4.61
N LEU A 309 12.91 -11.91 -5.21
CA LEU A 309 12.43 -11.82 -6.59
C LEU A 309 10.96 -11.37 -6.59
N LEU A 310 10.71 -10.21 -7.21
CA LEU A 310 9.44 -9.51 -7.16
C LEU A 310 8.68 -9.66 -8.50
N SER A 311 7.41 -10.03 -8.42
CA SER A 311 6.42 -9.89 -9.50
C SER A 311 5.01 -10.11 -8.95
N LEU A 312 3.97 -10.01 -9.79
CA LEU A 312 2.60 -10.38 -9.40
C LEU A 312 2.39 -11.90 -9.29
N SER A 313 3.24 -12.70 -9.94
CA SER A 313 3.16 -14.17 -9.91
C SER A 313 4.53 -14.77 -10.21
N THR A 314 5.42 -14.78 -9.21
CA THR A 314 6.85 -15.07 -9.45
C THR A 314 7.10 -16.50 -9.92
N CYS A 315 6.23 -17.45 -9.57
CA CYS A 315 6.31 -18.82 -10.10
C CYS A 315 6.03 -18.92 -11.60
N ASP A 316 5.38 -17.92 -12.20
CA ASP A 316 5.12 -17.90 -13.65
C ASP A 316 6.31 -17.35 -14.45
N TYR A 317 7.38 -16.89 -13.79
CA TYR A 317 8.60 -16.41 -14.47
C TYR A 317 9.41 -17.59 -15.04
N SER A 318 9.58 -17.62 -16.36
CA SER A 318 10.22 -18.75 -17.06
C SER A 318 11.66 -19.04 -16.60
N GLY A 319 12.39 -18.00 -16.18
CA GLY A 319 13.78 -18.09 -15.73
C GLY A 319 13.95 -18.30 -14.22
N LEU A 320 12.90 -18.65 -13.47
CA LEU A 320 12.95 -18.66 -12.00
C LEU A 320 14.03 -19.60 -11.43
N GLY A 321 14.00 -20.88 -11.81
CA GLY A 321 14.96 -21.87 -11.31
C GLY A 321 16.41 -21.52 -11.65
N GLU A 322 16.65 -21.07 -12.89
CA GLU A 322 17.98 -20.64 -13.36
C GLU A 322 18.46 -19.41 -12.58
N ALA A 323 17.61 -18.39 -12.41
CA ALA A 323 17.96 -17.18 -11.67
C ALA A 323 18.27 -17.49 -10.20
N MET A 324 17.44 -18.29 -9.52
CA MET A 324 17.67 -18.67 -8.13
C MET A 324 18.98 -19.44 -7.97
N ALA A 325 19.23 -20.45 -8.80
CA ALA A 325 20.45 -21.24 -8.75
C ALA A 325 21.70 -20.39 -9.00
N ALA A 326 21.66 -19.52 -10.01
CA ALA A 326 22.77 -18.64 -10.36
C ALA A 326 23.04 -17.57 -9.29
N ILE A 327 22.00 -16.99 -8.70
CA ILE A 327 22.14 -16.05 -7.57
C ILE A 327 22.83 -16.77 -6.41
N LEU A 328 22.29 -17.90 -5.95
CA LEU A 328 22.86 -18.64 -4.81
C LEU A 328 24.32 -19.06 -5.04
N ALA A 329 24.64 -19.53 -6.24
CA ALA A 329 26.01 -19.90 -6.58
C ALA A 329 26.96 -18.70 -6.59
N ARG A 330 26.52 -17.55 -7.12
CA ARG A 330 27.36 -16.34 -7.23
C ARG A 330 27.38 -15.49 -5.97
N THR A 331 26.41 -15.63 -5.07
CA THR A 331 26.43 -15.00 -3.74
C THR A 331 26.91 -15.95 -2.65
N ALA A 332 27.31 -17.18 -3.00
CA ALA A 332 27.91 -18.13 -2.07
C ALA A 332 29.11 -17.52 -1.33
N GLY A 333 29.15 -17.68 0.00
CA GLY A 333 30.16 -17.07 0.86
C GLY A 333 29.91 -15.61 1.23
N SER A 334 28.91 -14.95 0.64
CA SER A 334 28.38 -13.70 1.18
C SER A 334 27.46 -13.98 2.38
N ARG A 335 27.12 -12.93 3.16
CA ARG A 335 26.11 -13.02 4.22
C ARG A 335 24.68 -12.80 3.69
N THR A 336 24.49 -12.90 2.38
CA THR A 336 23.23 -12.56 1.71
C THR A 336 22.32 -13.76 1.58
N ASN A 337 21.10 -13.65 2.06
CA ASN A 337 20.03 -14.62 1.88
C ASN A 337 19.19 -14.30 0.64
N LEU A 338 18.68 -15.34 -0.01
CA LEU A 338 17.66 -15.23 -1.06
C LEU A 338 16.31 -15.61 -0.45
N GLU A 339 15.44 -14.62 -0.25
CA GLU A 339 14.06 -14.84 0.18
C GLU A 339 13.26 -15.46 -0.97
N LEU A 340 12.49 -16.49 -0.64
CA LEU A 340 11.59 -17.13 -1.60
C LEU A 340 10.34 -16.24 -1.78
N PRO A 341 9.88 -16.02 -3.02
CA PRO A 341 8.66 -15.28 -3.27
C PRO A 341 7.44 -16.04 -2.73
N SER A 342 6.31 -15.33 -2.58
CA SER A 342 5.02 -16.01 -2.32
C SER A 342 4.71 -16.97 -3.48
N LEU A 343 4.58 -18.26 -3.18
CA LEU A 343 4.52 -19.29 -4.20
C LEU A 343 3.08 -19.64 -4.56
N ARG A 344 2.82 -19.83 -5.86
CA ARG A 344 1.64 -20.52 -6.36
C ARG A 344 2.12 -21.92 -6.78
N VAL A 345 1.68 -22.96 -6.10
CA VAL A 345 2.32 -24.29 -6.21
C VAL A 345 2.01 -25.01 -7.52
N ASP A 346 0.91 -24.64 -8.20
CA ASP A 346 0.59 -25.16 -9.54
C ASP A 346 1.64 -24.79 -10.60
N ALA A 347 2.56 -23.87 -10.30
CA ALA A 347 3.60 -23.39 -11.20
C ALA A 347 5.04 -23.73 -10.73
N LEU A 348 5.22 -24.63 -9.76
CA LEU A 348 6.57 -25.01 -9.30
C LEU A 348 7.14 -26.17 -10.14
N ASP A 349 8.25 -25.91 -10.83
CA ASP A 349 9.07 -26.97 -11.43
C ASP A 349 9.91 -27.72 -10.37
N GLU A 350 10.41 -28.90 -10.73
CA GLU A 350 11.21 -29.76 -9.85
C GLU A 350 12.51 -29.08 -9.38
N SER A 351 13.10 -28.22 -10.21
CA SER A 351 14.36 -27.53 -9.91
C SER A 351 14.18 -26.45 -8.83
N VAL A 352 13.07 -25.70 -8.89
CA VAL A 352 12.68 -24.72 -7.89
C VAL A 352 12.32 -25.41 -6.58
N TYR A 353 11.61 -26.54 -6.65
CA TYR A 353 11.29 -27.33 -5.46
C TYR A 353 12.54 -27.83 -4.73
N ASP A 354 13.54 -28.35 -5.45
CA ASP A 354 14.81 -28.77 -4.85
C ASP A 354 15.57 -27.61 -4.18
N LEU A 355 15.56 -26.43 -4.80
CA LEU A 355 16.15 -25.22 -4.20
C LEU A 355 15.44 -24.82 -2.91
N ILE A 356 14.10 -24.87 -2.91
CA ILE A 356 13.28 -24.59 -1.74
C ILE A 356 13.61 -25.55 -0.59
N ARG A 357 13.70 -26.86 -0.86
CA ARG A 357 14.05 -27.88 0.16
C ARG A 357 15.44 -27.68 0.73
N ARG A 358 16.40 -27.23 -0.07
CA ARG A 358 17.76 -26.93 0.38
C ARG A 358 17.79 -25.71 1.32
N GLN A 359 17.00 -24.69 1.02
CA GLN A 359 16.92 -23.46 1.80
C GLN A 359 16.13 -23.61 3.11
N LYS A 360 15.23 -24.59 3.20
CA LYS A 360 14.41 -24.89 4.40
C LYS A 360 13.74 -23.63 4.98
N PRO A 361 12.91 -22.92 4.19
CA PRO A 361 12.28 -21.70 4.66
C PRO A 361 11.42 -21.95 5.91
N ALA A 362 11.47 -21.01 6.86
CA ALA A 362 10.74 -21.14 8.12
C ALA A 362 9.22 -21.03 7.94
N SER A 363 8.75 -20.31 6.91
CA SER A 363 7.32 -20.15 6.62
C SER A 363 7.02 -20.04 5.13
N PHE A 364 5.85 -20.56 4.72
CA PHE A 364 5.25 -20.27 3.41
C PHE A 364 3.99 -19.44 3.56
N THR A 365 3.69 -18.71 2.49
CA THR A 365 2.44 -17.97 2.36
C THR A 365 1.77 -18.36 1.06
N PHE A 366 0.52 -18.80 1.15
CA PHE A 366 -0.34 -19.10 0.01
C PHE A 366 -1.58 -18.22 0.06
N ALA A 367 -2.13 -17.91 -1.11
CA ALA A 367 -3.34 -17.10 -1.22
C ALA A 367 -4.43 -17.88 -1.97
N PRO A 368 -5.21 -18.71 -1.27
CA PRO A 368 -6.43 -19.33 -1.83
C PRO A 368 -7.49 -18.28 -2.17
N GLU A 369 -7.49 -17.14 -1.47
CA GLU A 369 -8.43 -16.02 -1.56
C GLU A 369 -9.87 -16.33 -1.13
N ALA A 370 -10.33 -17.57 -1.30
CA ALA A 370 -11.67 -18.00 -0.91
C ALA A 370 -11.65 -19.44 -0.37
N GLY A 371 -12.56 -19.71 0.59
CA GLY A 371 -12.68 -21.00 1.27
C GLY A 371 -13.24 -22.10 0.37
N SER A 372 -14.36 -21.85 -0.29
CA SER A 372 -14.99 -22.85 -1.16
C SER A 372 -14.41 -22.88 -2.58
N GLN A 373 -14.50 -24.04 -3.25
CA GLN A 373 -14.16 -24.14 -4.67
C GLN A 373 -15.03 -23.22 -5.52
N ARG A 374 -16.33 -23.19 -5.22
CA ARG A 374 -17.32 -22.35 -5.92
C ARG A 374 -16.90 -20.88 -5.92
N LEU A 375 -16.50 -20.34 -4.77
CA LEU A 375 -16.15 -18.92 -4.67
C LEU A 375 -14.80 -18.62 -5.33
N ARG A 376 -13.83 -19.55 -5.27
CA ARG A 376 -12.59 -19.47 -6.07
C ARG A 376 -12.85 -19.42 -7.58
N ASP A 377 -13.83 -20.19 -8.06
CA ASP A 377 -14.25 -20.17 -9.47
C ASP A 377 -14.95 -18.85 -9.83
N VAL A 378 -15.81 -18.34 -8.93
CA VAL A 378 -16.48 -17.04 -9.10
C VAL A 378 -15.48 -15.91 -9.26
N ILE A 379 -14.39 -15.89 -8.50
CA ILE A 379 -13.35 -14.85 -8.63
C ILE A 379 -12.30 -15.17 -9.70
N ASN A 380 -12.46 -16.26 -10.46
CA ASN A 380 -11.54 -16.74 -11.49
C ASN A 380 -10.11 -16.94 -10.96
N LYS A 381 -9.97 -17.48 -9.73
CA LYS A 381 -8.66 -17.77 -9.15
C LYS A 381 -7.99 -18.97 -9.83
N ASN A 382 -8.77 -19.87 -10.42
CA ASN A 382 -8.32 -21.10 -11.09
C ASN A 382 -7.37 -21.91 -10.20
N VAL A 383 -7.73 -22.04 -8.93
CA VAL A 383 -7.01 -22.87 -7.93
C VAL A 383 -8.04 -23.83 -7.38
N THR A 384 -7.76 -25.12 -7.51
CA THR A 384 -8.60 -26.17 -6.96
C THR A 384 -8.29 -26.38 -5.47
N GLU A 385 -9.23 -26.95 -4.74
CA GLU A 385 -9.00 -27.38 -3.35
C GLU A 385 -7.79 -28.32 -3.25
N ARG A 386 -7.67 -29.24 -4.21
CA ARG A 386 -6.53 -30.14 -4.31
C ARG A 386 -5.21 -29.39 -4.45
N ASP A 387 -5.16 -28.34 -5.28
CA ASP A 387 -3.94 -27.53 -5.43
C ASP A 387 -3.53 -26.89 -4.11
N VAL A 388 -4.50 -26.39 -3.32
CA VAL A 388 -4.24 -25.82 -1.98
C VAL A 388 -3.67 -26.89 -1.03
N LEU A 389 -4.29 -28.06 -0.98
CA LEU A 389 -3.85 -29.16 -0.11
C LEU A 389 -2.46 -29.69 -0.51
N ASP A 390 -2.23 -29.89 -1.81
CA ASP A 390 -0.94 -30.33 -2.33
C ASP A 390 0.15 -29.26 -2.08
N SER A 391 -0.21 -27.96 -2.10
CA SER A 391 0.69 -26.87 -1.70
C SER A 391 1.14 -26.96 -0.24
N VAL A 392 0.18 -27.23 0.64
CA VAL A 392 0.45 -27.34 2.08
C VAL A 392 1.33 -28.56 2.37
N ARG A 393 1.04 -29.70 1.74
CA ARG A 393 1.87 -30.91 1.82
C ARG A 393 3.30 -30.63 1.36
N LEU A 394 3.46 -30.00 0.20
CA LEU A 394 4.76 -29.65 -0.36
C LEU A 394 5.58 -28.75 0.59
N ALA A 395 4.95 -27.73 1.17
CA ALA A 395 5.57 -26.85 2.15
C ALA A 395 5.99 -27.61 3.42
N SER A 396 5.13 -28.51 3.92
CA SER A 396 5.42 -29.37 5.06
C SER A 396 6.61 -30.30 4.79
N ASP A 397 6.64 -30.97 3.62
CA ASP A 397 7.72 -31.88 3.21
C ASP A 397 9.05 -31.14 2.98
N ALA A 398 8.99 -29.86 2.62
CA ALA A 398 10.15 -28.98 2.54
C ALA A 398 10.65 -28.48 3.91
N GLY A 399 9.97 -28.82 5.00
CA GLY A 399 10.36 -28.49 6.37
C GLY A 399 9.86 -27.13 6.87
N ALA A 400 8.83 -26.56 6.24
CA ALA A 400 8.19 -25.36 6.74
C ALA A 400 7.65 -25.58 8.15
N LYS A 401 7.82 -24.59 9.03
CA LYS A 401 7.24 -24.64 10.39
C LYS A 401 5.90 -23.94 10.48
N ARG A 402 5.63 -23.02 9.55
CA ARG A 402 4.44 -22.18 9.54
C ARG A 402 3.92 -22.03 8.12
N ILE A 403 2.61 -22.12 7.96
CA ILE A 403 1.94 -21.79 6.71
C ILE A 403 0.93 -20.67 6.98
N LYS A 404 0.97 -19.63 6.15
CA LYS A 404 0.03 -18.51 6.16
C LYS A 404 -0.90 -18.64 4.97
N LEU A 405 -2.21 -18.53 5.20
CA LEU A 405 -3.22 -18.51 4.16
C LEU A 405 -3.94 -17.16 4.15
N TYR A 406 -4.10 -16.57 2.96
CA TYR A 406 -4.88 -15.35 2.76
C TYR A 406 -6.25 -15.64 2.17
N PHE A 407 -7.26 -15.06 2.80
CA PHE A 407 -8.65 -15.11 2.37
C PHE A 407 -9.24 -13.70 2.29
N MET A 408 -10.08 -13.50 1.29
CA MET A 408 -10.97 -12.35 1.17
C MET A 408 -12.37 -12.80 1.59
N ILE A 409 -12.96 -12.07 2.52
CA ILE A 409 -14.33 -12.19 2.98
C ILE A 409 -15.13 -11.06 2.31
N GLY A 410 -16.41 -11.24 2.05
CA GLY A 410 -17.29 -10.24 1.45
C GLY A 410 -17.26 -10.19 -0.07
N LEU A 411 -16.78 -11.27 -0.70
CA LEU A 411 -16.77 -11.38 -2.17
C LEU A 411 -18.21 -11.45 -2.74
N PRO A 412 -18.43 -11.00 -3.98
CA PRO A 412 -19.73 -11.13 -4.62
C PRO A 412 -20.21 -12.59 -4.62
N THR A 413 -21.49 -12.80 -4.30
CA THR A 413 -22.14 -14.12 -4.18
C THR A 413 -21.68 -14.98 -3.01
N GLU A 414 -20.87 -14.47 -2.08
CA GLU A 414 -20.44 -15.19 -0.88
C GLU A 414 -21.64 -15.56 0.02
N THR A 415 -21.60 -16.77 0.57
CA THR A 415 -22.58 -17.33 1.50
C THR A 415 -21.89 -17.78 2.77
N ASP A 416 -22.65 -18.00 3.86
CA ASP A 416 -22.08 -18.49 5.11
C ASP A 416 -21.36 -19.85 4.95
N ALA A 417 -21.83 -20.70 4.02
CA ALA A 417 -21.16 -21.97 3.71
C ALA A 417 -19.76 -21.78 3.08
N ASP A 418 -19.53 -20.67 2.36
CA ASP A 418 -18.19 -20.37 1.82
C ASP A 418 -17.23 -19.87 2.91
N LEU A 419 -17.77 -19.25 3.96
CA LEU A 419 -17.01 -18.85 5.15
C LEU A 419 -16.66 -20.07 6.00
N ASP A 420 -17.61 -20.99 6.20
CA ASP A 420 -17.36 -22.27 6.87
C ASP A 420 -16.25 -23.05 6.15
N ALA A 421 -16.25 -23.05 4.81
CA ALA A 421 -15.22 -23.70 4.01
C ALA A 421 -13.80 -23.12 4.20
N ILE A 422 -13.65 -21.90 4.71
CA ILE A 422 -12.33 -21.35 5.11
C ILE A 422 -11.80 -22.12 6.32
N VAL A 423 -12.68 -22.42 7.28
CA VAL A 423 -12.34 -23.18 8.49
C VAL A 423 -12.02 -24.62 8.12
N ASP A 424 -12.85 -25.25 7.27
CA ASP A 424 -12.65 -26.63 6.83
C ASP A 424 -11.28 -26.84 6.14
N LEU A 425 -10.89 -25.91 5.25
CA LEU A 425 -9.56 -25.90 4.63
C LEU A 425 -8.41 -25.78 5.64
N GLY A 426 -8.67 -25.12 6.77
CA GLY A 426 -7.71 -24.98 7.85
C GLY A 426 -7.58 -26.23 8.71
N GLU A 427 -8.61 -27.08 8.78
CA GLU A 427 -8.65 -28.26 9.67
C GLU A 427 -8.05 -29.54 9.05
N ASP A 428 -8.15 -29.73 7.73
CA ASP A 428 -7.67 -30.96 7.03
C ASP A 428 -6.65 -30.71 5.89
N PRO A 429 -5.49 -30.08 6.14
CA PRO A 429 -4.52 -29.84 5.09
C PRO A 429 -3.73 -31.09 4.66
N VAL A 430 -3.62 -32.13 5.51
CA VAL A 430 -2.76 -33.31 5.27
C VAL A 430 -3.42 -34.60 5.81
N PRO A 431 -3.78 -35.58 4.96
CA PRO A 431 -4.33 -36.87 5.40
C PRO A 431 -3.37 -37.58 6.34
N GLY A 432 -3.81 -37.83 7.58
CA GLY A 432 -3.02 -38.54 8.59
C GLY A 432 -2.31 -37.65 9.62
N GLN A 433 -2.34 -36.31 9.47
CA GLN A 433 -1.95 -35.38 10.53
C GLN A 433 -3.20 -34.77 11.16
N ARG A 434 -3.41 -35.00 12.46
CA ARG A 434 -4.42 -34.24 13.22
C ARG A 434 -3.78 -32.97 13.74
N ILE A 435 -4.41 -31.83 13.48
CA ILE A 435 -4.15 -30.61 14.22
C ILE A 435 -4.48 -30.91 15.69
N GLY A 436 -3.54 -30.62 16.59
CA GLY A 436 -3.75 -30.75 18.03
C GLY A 436 -5.03 -30.00 18.44
N GLY A 437 -5.92 -30.71 19.12
CA GLY A 437 -7.33 -30.34 19.29
C GLY A 437 -7.59 -28.86 19.52
N ILE A 438 -8.42 -28.29 18.66
CA ILE A 438 -8.86 -26.92 18.79
C ILE A 438 -9.96 -26.84 19.86
N ALA A 439 -9.64 -26.26 21.02
CA ALA A 439 -10.63 -26.01 22.06
C ALA A 439 -11.59 -24.87 21.65
N ARG A 440 -12.90 -25.16 21.59
CA ARG A 440 -13.95 -24.18 21.27
C ARG A 440 -14.08 -23.14 22.38
N ARG A 441 -13.71 -21.88 22.11
CA ARG A 441 -13.98 -20.75 23.02
C ARG A 441 -14.29 -19.46 22.26
N LYS A 442 -15.28 -18.72 22.75
CA LYS A 442 -15.80 -17.46 22.16
C LYS A 442 -14.73 -16.36 22.17
N VAL A 443 -14.36 -15.86 20.99
CA VAL A 443 -13.51 -14.67 20.83
C VAL A 443 -14.30 -13.54 20.17
N ARG A 444 -14.11 -12.31 20.65
CA ARG A 444 -14.67 -11.10 20.05
C ARG A 444 -13.69 -10.59 18.99
N LEU A 445 -14.05 -10.69 17.71
CA LEU A 445 -13.28 -10.08 16.62
C LEU A 445 -13.23 -8.57 16.85
N ARG A 446 -12.02 -8.02 17.06
CA ARG A 446 -11.77 -6.59 16.87
C ARG A 446 -11.22 -6.42 15.45
N SER A 447 -12.04 -5.93 14.54
CA SER A 447 -11.56 -5.34 13.30
C SER A 447 -10.73 -4.12 13.65
N ASP A 448 -9.41 -4.14 13.41
CA ASP A 448 -8.61 -2.91 13.37
C ASP A 448 -8.81 -2.23 12.02
N ALA A 449 -10.06 -1.85 11.74
CA ALA A 449 -10.39 -0.86 10.74
C ALA A 449 -10.29 0.51 11.42
N ARG A 450 -9.10 1.10 11.46
CA ARG A 450 -9.00 2.52 11.85
C ARG A 450 -9.51 3.39 10.69
N ARG A 451 -10.80 3.72 10.83
CA ARG A 451 -11.58 4.85 10.30
C ARG A 451 -12.01 4.85 8.83
N GLY A 452 -13.29 4.52 8.68
CA GLY A 452 -14.21 4.99 7.64
C GLY A 452 -15.58 4.35 7.91
N GLU A 453 -16.48 5.06 8.58
CA GLU A 453 -17.70 4.52 9.20
C GLU A 453 -18.69 3.87 8.22
N GLY A 454 -19.19 2.68 8.59
CA GLY A 454 -20.31 1.97 7.97
C GLY A 454 -20.49 0.58 8.61
N LEU A 455 -21.56 0.41 9.39
CA LEU A 455 -21.81 -0.73 10.28
C LEU A 455 -21.78 -2.11 9.59
N ILE A 456 -20.86 -2.97 10.03
CA ILE A 456 -20.95 -4.42 9.85
C ILE A 456 -22.03 -4.92 10.83
N PRO A 457 -23.10 -5.61 10.39
CA PRO A 457 -23.95 -6.35 11.32
C PRO A 457 -23.06 -7.37 12.04
N GLU A 458 -23.09 -7.46 13.37
CA GLU A 458 -22.30 -8.44 14.16
C GLU A 458 -22.52 -9.88 13.63
N ARG A 459 -21.75 -10.29 12.62
CA ARG A 459 -21.59 -11.68 12.22
C ARG A 459 -20.41 -12.22 13.02
N ARG A 460 -20.69 -13.17 13.91
CA ARG A 460 -19.65 -13.89 14.66
C ARG A 460 -19.00 -14.91 13.73
N LEU A 461 -17.76 -14.66 13.35
CA LEU A 461 -16.84 -15.69 12.88
C LEU A 461 -16.00 -16.15 14.09
N GLU A 462 -16.08 -17.44 14.44
CA GLU A 462 -15.17 -18.03 15.44
C GLU A 462 -13.89 -18.50 14.73
N LEU A 463 -12.82 -17.72 14.87
CA LEU A 463 -11.49 -18.09 14.39
C LEU A 463 -10.65 -18.60 15.58
N LEU A 464 -9.96 -19.71 15.36
CA LEU A 464 -9.33 -20.50 16.41
C LEU A 464 -7.82 -20.20 16.48
N VAL A 465 -7.33 -19.73 17.63
CA VAL A 465 -5.91 -19.39 17.87
C VAL A 465 -5.47 -19.93 19.24
N PRO A 466 -4.23 -20.45 19.41
CA PRO A 466 -3.81 -21.10 20.66
C PRO A 466 -3.78 -20.16 21.88
N ALA A 467 -4.05 -20.72 23.07
CA ALA A 467 -3.98 -20.02 24.33
C ALA A 467 -2.54 -19.97 24.89
N VAL A 468 -2.15 -18.81 25.41
CA VAL A 468 -1.07 -18.65 26.40
C VAL A 468 -1.74 -18.16 27.69
N GLU A 469 -1.55 -18.85 28.81
CA GLU A 469 -2.09 -18.43 30.11
C GLU A 469 -1.28 -17.27 30.73
N ALA A 470 -1.99 -16.44 31.50
CA ALA A 470 -1.60 -15.09 31.91
C ALA A 470 -1.01 -15.00 33.33
N GLY A 471 -0.12 -14.02 33.55
CA GLY A 471 0.18 -13.41 34.84
C GLY A 471 -0.03 -11.89 34.75
N ALA A 472 -0.97 -11.35 35.52
CA ALA A 472 -1.48 -9.99 35.35
C ALA A 472 -0.83 -8.93 36.26
N GLY A 473 -0.77 -7.70 35.75
CA GLY A 473 -0.90 -6.45 36.51
C GLY A 473 -1.41 -5.33 35.59
N ARG A 474 -2.54 -4.69 35.91
CA ARG A 474 -3.10 -3.47 35.26
C ARG A 474 -3.02 -2.28 36.22
N PRO A 475 -2.80 -1.03 35.74
CA PRO A 475 -3.90 -0.04 35.51
C PRO A 475 -3.60 0.93 34.32
N GLY A 476 -4.47 1.73 33.68
CA GLY A 476 -5.89 2.11 33.79
C GLY A 476 -6.22 3.29 32.82
N VAL A 477 -7.38 3.24 32.14
CA VAL A 477 -8.44 4.28 31.86
C VAL A 477 -7.99 5.66 31.28
N PHE A 478 -8.56 6.30 30.23
CA PHE A 478 -9.93 6.78 29.91
C PHE A 478 -10.03 7.03 28.37
N ASP A 479 -11.10 6.78 27.60
CA ASP A 479 -12.54 7.13 27.60
C ASP A 479 -12.86 8.30 26.63
N HIS A 480 -13.90 8.12 25.78
CA HIS A 480 -14.85 9.12 25.23
C HIS A 480 -15.45 8.78 23.83
N VAL A 481 -16.68 8.26 23.87
CA VAL A 481 -17.97 8.69 23.24
C VAL A 481 -17.98 9.43 21.88
N ALA A 482 -18.67 8.88 20.87
CA ALA A 482 -19.91 9.41 20.25
C ALA A 482 -20.35 8.68 18.94
N GLU A 483 -21.64 8.36 18.86
CA GLU A 483 -22.48 8.00 17.69
C GLU A 483 -23.05 9.29 16.99
N PRO A 484 -23.95 9.27 15.97
CA PRO A 484 -23.94 8.60 14.65
C PRO A 484 -24.44 9.46 13.42
N SER A 485 -24.06 9.05 12.18
CA SER A 485 -24.91 8.72 10.98
C SER A 485 -25.39 9.70 9.85
N VAL A 486 -25.53 9.08 8.64
CA VAL A 486 -26.46 9.28 7.48
C VAL A 486 -26.10 10.37 6.43
N ALA A 487 -26.18 10.23 5.10
CA ALA A 487 -26.32 9.17 4.09
C ALA A 487 -26.09 9.80 2.70
N GLN A 488 -25.88 9.01 1.64
CA GLN A 488 -26.45 9.31 0.32
C GLN A 488 -26.54 8.09 -0.60
N THR A 489 -27.58 8.11 -1.40
CA THR A 489 -28.32 7.00 -2.00
C THR A 489 -27.83 6.59 -3.40
N GLN A 490 -27.92 5.27 -3.65
CA GLN A 490 -28.12 4.58 -4.94
C GLN A 490 -27.01 4.66 -6.01
N HIS A 491 -26.21 3.57 -6.11
CA HIS A 491 -25.61 3.09 -7.35
C HIS A 491 -25.58 1.55 -7.39
N ALA A 492 -25.68 1.00 -8.61
CA ALA A 492 -26.09 -0.38 -8.94
C ALA A 492 -25.04 -1.50 -8.69
N LEU A 493 -24.33 -1.45 -7.56
CA LEU A 493 -23.50 -2.53 -7.04
C LEU A 493 -23.82 -2.62 -5.55
N GLU A 494 -24.37 -3.72 -5.06
CA GLU A 494 -24.47 -3.88 -3.60
C GLU A 494 -23.04 -3.97 -3.04
N PRO A 495 -22.63 -3.08 -2.11
CA PRO A 495 -21.32 -3.13 -1.51
C PRO A 495 -21.23 -4.38 -0.62
N GLY A 496 -20.58 -5.42 -1.13
CA GLY A 496 -19.99 -6.45 -0.27
C GLY A 496 -18.89 -5.79 0.57
N HIS A 497 -18.95 -5.96 1.89
CA HIS A 497 -17.90 -5.49 2.79
C HIS A 497 -16.71 -6.43 2.66
N VAL A 498 -15.77 -6.10 1.78
CA VAL A 498 -14.60 -6.97 1.58
C VAL A 498 -13.64 -6.83 2.77
N GLY A 499 -13.47 -7.89 3.55
CA GLY A 499 -12.49 -7.99 4.63
C GLY A 499 -11.34 -8.93 4.23
N VAL A 500 -10.13 -8.66 4.70
CA VAL A 500 -9.00 -9.60 4.53
C VAL A 500 -8.81 -10.36 5.84
N ALA A 501 -8.87 -11.69 5.78
CA ALA A 501 -8.59 -12.57 6.90
C ALA A 501 -7.25 -13.30 6.70
N GLN A 502 -6.47 -13.40 7.78
CA GLN A 502 -5.22 -14.15 7.81
C GLN A 502 -5.41 -15.36 8.73
N ALA A 503 -5.12 -16.56 8.20
CA ALA A 503 -5.09 -17.79 8.98
C ALA A 503 -3.64 -18.29 9.15
N HIS A 504 -3.33 -18.82 10.32
CA HIS A 504 -2.01 -19.37 10.66
C HIS A 504 -2.12 -20.86 11.01
N LEU A 505 -1.37 -21.71 10.31
CA LEU A 505 -1.25 -23.12 10.63
C LEU A 505 0.14 -23.40 11.23
N ASP A 506 0.17 -24.00 12.43
CA ASP A 506 1.38 -24.47 13.12
C ASP A 506 1.52 -25.99 12.97
N LEU A 507 2.70 -26.45 12.55
CA LEU A 507 2.95 -27.85 12.16
C LEU A 507 3.69 -28.66 13.25
N GLN A 508 3.78 -28.19 14.50
CA GLN A 508 4.55 -28.88 15.55
C GLN A 508 3.75 -29.96 16.32
N GLY A 509 4.22 -31.21 16.21
CA GLY A 509 4.17 -32.24 17.27
C GLY A 509 2.94 -33.17 17.31
N THR A 510 3.02 -34.30 16.59
CA THR A 510 2.09 -35.43 16.75
C THR A 510 2.45 -36.27 17.98
N GLN A 511 1.59 -36.24 19.01
CA GLN A 511 1.42 -37.39 19.91
C GLN A 511 0.00 -37.93 19.77
N THR A 512 -0.07 -39.20 19.39
CA THR A 512 -1.28 -40.00 19.21
C THR A 512 -2.04 -40.09 20.53
N VAL A 513 -3.30 -39.66 20.55
CA VAL A 513 -4.27 -39.99 21.60
C VAL A 513 -5.46 -40.70 20.94
N GLU A 514 -5.76 -41.91 21.42
CA GLU A 514 -6.86 -42.76 20.97
C GLU A 514 -8.21 -42.05 21.07
N GLN A 515 -9.07 -42.25 20.06
CA GLN A 515 -10.44 -41.73 20.04
C GLN A 515 -11.39 -42.58 20.89
N ALA A 516 -12.25 -41.92 21.65
CA ALA A 516 -13.56 -42.45 22.00
C ALA A 516 -14.62 -41.94 20.99
N PRO A 517 -15.65 -42.75 20.65
CA PRO A 517 -16.63 -42.37 19.63
C PRO A 517 -17.70 -41.44 20.23
N VAL A 518 -18.02 -40.34 19.56
CA VAL A 518 -19.19 -39.50 19.90
C VAL A 518 -20.16 -39.52 18.74
N ALA A 519 -21.37 -40.01 19.03
CA ALA A 519 -22.51 -40.16 18.12
C ALA A 519 -23.15 -38.80 17.74
N PRO A 520 -23.98 -38.73 16.68
CA PRO A 520 -24.45 -37.47 16.13
C PRO A 520 -25.78 -37.02 16.75
N ARG A 521 -25.95 -35.69 16.79
CA ARG A 521 -27.18 -34.86 16.78
C ARG A 521 -27.16 -33.82 17.90
N HIS A 522 -27.29 -32.55 17.54
CA HIS A 522 -28.38 -31.69 18.00
C HIS A 522 -28.49 -30.46 17.07
N ARG A 523 -29.69 -30.27 16.52
CA ARG A 523 -30.13 -29.03 15.86
C ARG A 523 -30.13 -27.90 16.90
N VAL A 524 -29.62 -26.73 16.55
CA VAL A 524 -29.81 -25.50 17.36
C VAL A 524 -30.70 -24.57 16.56
N ALA A 525 -31.91 -24.35 17.09
CA ALA A 525 -32.82 -23.30 16.68
C ALA A 525 -32.32 -21.95 17.21
N ILE A 526 -32.54 -20.88 16.43
CA ILE A 526 -32.20 -19.50 16.80
C ILE A 526 -33.50 -18.83 17.29
N ASP A 527 -33.55 -18.45 18.56
CA ASP A 527 -34.60 -17.57 19.11
C ASP A 527 -34.18 -16.10 18.94
N LEU A 528 -35.03 -15.29 18.30
CA LEU A 528 -34.85 -13.85 18.13
C LEU A 528 -35.60 -13.07 19.23
N PRO A 529 -35.02 -12.00 19.84
CA PRO A 529 -35.62 -11.41 21.04
C PRO A 529 -36.86 -10.51 20.87
N ARG A 530 -37.36 -10.16 19.66
CA ARG A 530 -38.62 -9.39 19.45
C ARG A 530 -39.20 -9.52 18.02
N PRO A 531 -40.53 -9.34 17.81
CA PRO A 531 -41.15 -9.24 16.48
C PRO A 531 -40.91 -7.87 15.81
N LEU A 532 -40.80 -7.88 14.48
CA LEU A 532 -40.66 -6.71 13.60
C LEU A 532 -42.02 -6.02 13.37
N GLU A 533 -42.57 -5.30 14.36
CA GLU A 533 -43.68 -4.37 14.09
C GLU A 533 -43.54 -3.05 14.85
N GLY A 534 -43.54 -1.96 14.07
CA GLY A 534 -43.83 -0.60 14.53
C GLY A 534 -42.65 0.21 15.07
N ARG A 535 -42.08 1.08 14.21
CA ARG A 535 -41.72 2.49 14.50
C ARG A 535 -40.94 3.13 13.33
N VAL A 536 -41.67 3.74 12.39
CA VAL A 536 -41.25 5.01 11.76
C VAL A 536 -42.52 5.85 11.57
N GLY A 537 -42.68 6.89 12.40
CA GLY A 537 -43.50 8.05 12.06
C GLY A 537 -42.60 9.03 11.32
N LEU A 538 -42.89 9.28 10.05
CA LEU A 538 -42.14 10.24 9.22
C LEU A 538 -42.62 11.67 9.54
N GLY A 539 -41.78 12.45 10.20
CA GLY A 539 -41.92 13.91 10.23
C GLY A 539 -41.10 14.55 9.10
N ARG A 540 -41.78 15.19 8.14
CA ARG A 540 -41.14 16.06 7.14
C ARG A 540 -41.02 17.47 7.73
N GLU A 541 -39.81 18.01 7.78
CA GLU A 541 -39.62 19.47 7.77
C GLU A 541 -39.37 19.93 6.33
N GLY A 542 -40.35 20.62 5.76
CA GLY A 542 -40.19 21.36 4.51
C GLY A 542 -39.75 22.79 4.83
N ARG A 543 -38.72 23.29 4.13
CA ARG A 543 -38.50 24.73 4.03
C ARG A 543 -39.44 25.31 2.98
N ASP A 544 -39.99 26.48 3.26
CA ASP A 544 -40.71 27.28 2.26
C ASP A 544 -39.74 28.12 1.41
N ARG A 545 -40.31 28.83 0.44
CA ARG A 545 -39.62 29.34 -0.75
C ARG A 545 -38.70 30.54 -0.54
N ASP A 546 -38.60 31.09 0.67
CA ASP A 546 -37.89 32.36 0.91
C ASP A 546 -36.68 32.28 1.89
N GLY A 547 -36.29 31.07 2.33
CA GLY A 547 -34.89 30.81 2.69
C GLY A 547 -34.32 31.32 4.03
N ASP A 548 -35.09 31.41 5.12
CA ASP A 548 -34.53 31.74 6.45
C ASP A 548 -34.80 30.68 7.54
N LEU A 549 -33.82 30.48 8.44
CA LEU A 549 -33.90 29.58 9.60
C LEU A 549 -34.02 30.38 10.91
N GLY A 550 -35.18 30.30 11.57
CA GLY A 550 -35.44 30.92 12.87
C GLY A 550 -35.58 29.89 14.00
N ALA A 551 -34.77 30.05 15.05
CA ALA A 551 -34.75 29.22 16.26
C ALA A 551 -35.96 29.45 17.19
N ALA A 552 -36.33 28.44 17.98
CA ALA A 552 -37.15 28.60 19.19
C ALA A 552 -36.64 27.72 20.34
N ALA A 553 -36.69 28.29 21.54
CA ALA A 553 -35.99 27.90 22.75
C ALA A 553 -36.93 27.47 23.90
N ARG A 554 -36.33 27.00 25.02
CA ARG A 554 -36.82 26.94 26.44
C ARG A 554 -37.65 25.70 26.81
N ASN A 555 -37.64 25.11 28.02
CA ASN A 555 -37.09 25.38 29.37
C ASN A 555 -37.29 24.09 30.24
N ARG A 556 -36.30 23.62 31.03
CA ARG A 556 -36.13 23.62 32.52
C ARG A 556 -37.02 22.74 33.44
N GLY A 557 -36.32 21.94 34.27
CA GLY A 557 -36.55 21.65 35.72
C GLY A 557 -37.26 20.32 36.05
N ASP A 558 -37.04 19.60 37.15
CA ASP A 558 -36.04 19.56 38.25
C ASP A 558 -36.33 18.27 39.10
N HIS A 559 -35.41 17.84 39.98
CA HIS A 559 -35.53 16.89 41.12
C HIS A 559 -35.29 15.34 41.01
N LEU A 560 -34.10 14.93 41.52
CA LEU A 560 -33.80 14.02 42.66
C LEU A 560 -34.60 12.70 42.94
N ALA A 561 -33.82 11.60 43.02
CA ALA A 561 -33.74 10.58 44.11
C ALA A 561 -34.15 9.11 43.84
N ARG A 562 -33.18 8.22 44.12
CA ARG A 562 -33.22 6.90 44.82
C ARG A 562 -33.94 5.66 44.23
N GLN A 563 -33.10 4.66 43.91
CA GLN A 563 -32.99 3.31 44.54
C GLN A 563 -34.11 2.22 44.36
N VAL A 564 -33.64 1.00 44.04
CA VAL A 564 -34.13 -0.37 44.37
C VAL A 564 -35.11 -1.12 43.42
N ASP A 565 -34.59 -2.24 42.92
CA ASP A 565 -35.09 -3.61 42.65
C ASP A 565 -36.48 -3.99 42.09
N ASP A 566 -36.37 -5.06 41.30
CA ASP A 566 -37.23 -6.24 41.14
C ASP A 566 -38.60 -6.17 40.43
N GLY A 567 -38.59 -6.80 39.25
CA GLY A 567 -39.41 -7.99 39.00
C GLY A 567 -40.83 -7.77 38.51
N VAL A 568 -41.08 -8.05 37.22
CA VAL A 568 -42.40 -8.49 36.74
C VAL A 568 -42.25 -9.56 35.64
N GLN A 569 -42.74 -10.76 35.95
CA GLN A 569 -43.16 -11.78 34.99
C GLN A 569 -44.45 -11.32 34.28
N VAL A 570 -44.53 -11.48 32.96
CA VAL A 570 -45.82 -11.72 32.26
C VAL A 570 -45.56 -12.64 31.08
N GLY A 571 -46.29 -13.76 31.03
CA GLY A 571 -46.28 -14.72 29.93
C GLY A 571 -47.38 -14.50 28.90
N VAL A 572 -47.51 -15.52 28.05
CA VAL A 572 -48.58 -15.76 27.03
C VAL A 572 -48.38 -14.96 25.74
N GLY A 573 -48.48 -15.52 24.54
CA GLY A 573 -48.87 -16.84 24.08
C GLY A 573 -48.63 -16.95 22.57
N LEU A 574 -48.61 -18.19 22.09
CA LEU A 574 -48.32 -18.60 20.72
C LEU A 574 -49.30 -18.03 19.69
N GLY A 575 -48.75 -17.58 18.56
CA GLY A 575 -49.43 -17.26 17.30
C GLY A 575 -48.40 -17.15 16.19
#